data_AF-A0A482CZF9-F1
#
_entry.id   AF-A0A482CZF9-F1
#
_cell.length_a   1.000
_cell.length_b   1.000
_cell.length_c   1.000
_cell.angle_alpha   90.00
_cell.angle_beta   90.00
_cell.angle_gamma   90.00
#
_symmetry.space_group_name_H-M   'P 1'
#
loop_
_entity.id
_entity.type
_entity.pdbx_description
1 polymer ?
#
loop_
_entity_poly.entity_id
_entity_poly.type
_entity_poly.pdbx_seq_one_letter_code
_entity_poly.pdbx_strand_id
1 'polypeptide(L)'
;MSDSETDGFKAIYTNIKNLLGVSEVDLSFYMFKVQANLLEMIIETRGINLNTLNANQLSLLLFYHLGCHLKRCGVINEFVQIKKEKLGELEIDYYQQENCNGLDYCSSFENLVTQIKSGEHKTYSIGVV
;
A
#
# COMPACT_ATOMS: atom_id res chain seq x y z
N MET A 1 -17.27 2.09 -19.39
CA MET A 1 -16.23 2.38 -18.38
C MET A 1 -16.10 3.87 -18.33
N SER A 2 -16.65 4.46 -17.28
CA SER A 2 -16.92 5.89 -17.16
C SER A 2 -15.63 6.62 -16.79
N ASP A 3 -15.39 7.79 -17.37
CA ASP A 3 -14.16 8.60 -17.18
C ASP A 3 -13.82 8.86 -15.68
N SER A 4 -14.79 8.76 -14.78
CA SER A 4 -14.62 8.94 -13.33
C SER A 4 -13.82 7.85 -12.61
N GLU A 5 -13.89 6.59 -13.06
CA GLU A 5 -13.14 5.48 -12.43
C GLU A 5 -11.64 5.58 -12.75
N THR A 6 -11.32 6.03 -13.96
CA THR A 6 -9.95 6.29 -14.40
C THR A 6 -9.30 7.44 -13.64
N ASP A 7 -10.07 8.46 -13.25
CA ASP A 7 -9.55 9.61 -12.49
C ASP A 7 -9.20 9.23 -11.05
N GLY A 8 -10.07 8.47 -10.37
CA GLY A 8 -9.80 7.98 -9.02
C GLY A 8 -8.56 7.07 -8.95
N PHE A 9 -8.41 6.17 -9.92
CA PHE A 9 -7.27 5.26 -9.95
C PHE A 9 -5.94 5.98 -10.28
N LYS A 10 -6.00 7.01 -11.13
CA LYS A 10 -4.85 7.87 -11.43
C LYS A 10 -4.44 8.74 -10.24
N ALA A 11 -5.39 9.14 -9.39
CA ALA A 11 -5.10 9.83 -8.14
C ALA A 11 -4.35 8.92 -7.14
N ILE A 12 -4.79 7.67 -6.97
CA ILE A 12 -4.10 6.67 -6.13
C ILE A 12 -2.67 6.46 -6.63
N TYR A 13 -2.50 6.28 -7.94
CA TYR A 13 -1.18 6.19 -8.58
C TYR A 13 -0.28 7.37 -8.21
N THR A 14 -0.79 8.60 -8.37
CA THR A 14 -0.01 9.82 -8.11
C THR A 14 0.42 9.89 -6.64
N ASN A 15 -0.49 9.57 -5.71
CA ASN A 15 -0.20 9.56 -4.28
C ASN A 15 0.86 8.51 -3.92
N ILE A 16 0.69 7.28 -4.38
CA ILE A 16 1.65 6.19 -4.10
C ILE A 16 3.04 6.51 -4.68
N LYS A 17 3.09 7.03 -5.91
CA LYS A 17 4.36 7.43 -6.54
C LYS A 17 5.09 8.50 -5.73
N ASN A 18 4.36 9.52 -5.28
CA ASN A 18 4.90 10.60 -4.45
C ASN A 18 5.38 10.07 -3.09
N LEU A 19 4.59 9.22 -2.43
CA LEU A 19 4.94 8.59 -1.15
C LEU A 19 6.19 7.72 -1.24
N LEU A 20 6.38 7.01 -2.35
CA LEU A 20 7.58 6.20 -2.59
C LEU A 20 8.77 7.05 -3.03
N GLY A 21 8.57 8.34 -3.34
CA GLY A 21 9.63 9.25 -3.76
C GLY A 21 10.26 8.89 -5.11
N VAL A 22 9.51 8.23 -5.99
CA VAL A 22 10.04 7.70 -7.28
C VAL A 22 9.54 8.50 -8.48
N SER A 23 10.31 8.47 -9.57
CA SER A 23 9.97 9.19 -10.80
C SER A 23 9.00 8.39 -11.70
N GLU A 24 8.49 9.03 -12.76
CA GLU A 24 7.68 8.34 -13.78
C GLU A 24 8.46 7.25 -14.54
N VAL A 25 9.80 7.38 -14.60
CA VAL A 25 10.68 6.38 -15.24
C VAL A 25 10.75 5.12 -14.38
N ASP A 26 10.78 5.31 -13.06
CA ASP A 26 10.87 4.23 -12.07
C ASP A 26 9.54 3.51 -11.86
N LEU A 27 8.45 4.27 -11.85
CA LEU A 27 7.08 3.77 -11.71
C LEU A 27 6.16 4.57 -12.63
N SER A 28 5.97 4.07 -13.86
CA SER A 28 5.00 4.65 -14.79
C SER A 28 3.58 4.24 -14.45
N PHE A 29 2.58 5.00 -14.92
CA PHE A 29 1.18 4.62 -14.73
C PHE A 29 0.84 3.26 -15.35
N TYR A 30 1.48 2.90 -16.47
CA TYR A 30 1.32 1.58 -17.06
C TYR A 30 1.86 0.47 -16.14
N MET A 31 3.06 0.66 -15.60
CA MET A 31 3.67 -0.32 -14.68
C MET A 31 2.85 -0.44 -13.40
N PHE A 32 2.33 0.67 -12.89
CA PHE A 32 1.39 0.68 -11.77
C PHE A 32 0.16 -0.20 -12.03
N LYS A 33 -0.48 -0.09 -13.20
CA LYS A 33 -1.61 -0.95 -13.59
C LYS A 33 -1.24 -2.42 -13.60
N VAL A 34 -0.09 -2.76 -14.19
CA VAL A 34 0.40 -4.14 -14.26
C VAL A 34 0.60 -4.70 -12.85
N GLN A 35 1.19 -3.92 -11.95
CA GLN A 35 1.43 -4.32 -10.56
C GLN A 35 0.13 -4.42 -9.75
N ALA A 36 -0.85 -3.57 -9.99
CA ALA A 36 -2.17 -3.67 -9.36
C ALA A 36 -2.90 -4.96 -9.75
N ASN A 37 -2.89 -5.32 -11.04
CA ASN A 37 -3.47 -6.58 -11.50
C ASN A 37 -2.72 -7.80 -10.93
N LEU A 38 -1.38 -7.72 -10.84
CA LEU A 38 -0.59 -8.78 -10.23
C LEU A 38 -0.92 -8.94 -8.73
N LEU A 39 -1.09 -7.83 -8.03
CA LEU A 39 -1.49 -7.83 -6.63
C LEU A 39 -2.85 -8.50 -6.44
N GLU A 40 -3.85 -8.17 -7.27
CA GLU A 40 -5.16 -8.83 -7.28
C GLU A 40 -5.02 -10.36 -7.36
N MET A 41 -4.25 -10.86 -8.33
CA MET A 41 -3.98 -12.31 -8.45
C MET A 41 -3.26 -12.90 -7.22
N ILE A 42 -2.31 -12.17 -6.63
CA ILE A 42 -1.61 -12.62 -5.41
C ILE A 42 -2.56 -12.71 -4.22
N ILE A 43 -3.46 -11.74 -4.06
CA ILE A 43 -4.45 -11.71 -2.97
C ILE A 43 -5.43 -12.88 -3.12
N GLU A 44 -5.95 -13.10 -4.33
CA GLU A 44 -6.89 -14.17 -4.64
C GLU A 44 -6.28 -15.56 -4.40
N THR A 45 -5.03 -15.78 -4.86
CA THR A 45 -4.32 -17.06 -4.65
C THR A 45 -4.03 -17.34 -3.17
N ARG A 46 -4.03 -16.32 -2.32
CA ARG A 46 -3.89 -16.46 -0.86
C ARG A 46 -5.22 -16.69 -0.14
N GLY A 47 -6.33 -16.72 -0.88
CA GLY A 47 -7.68 -16.98 -0.38
C GLY A 47 -8.37 -15.76 0.22
N ILE A 48 -7.94 -14.55 -0.14
CA ILE A 48 -8.56 -13.30 0.31
C ILE A 48 -9.51 -12.81 -0.77
N ASN A 49 -10.75 -12.50 -0.40
CA ASN A 49 -11.75 -11.96 -1.32
C ASN A 49 -11.60 -10.43 -1.38
N LEU A 50 -11.21 -9.88 -2.54
CA LEU A 50 -11.06 -8.43 -2.75
C LEU A 50 -12.31 -7.62 -2.42
N ASN A 51 -13.50 -8.18 -2.62
CA ASN A 51 -14.77 -7.52 -2.32
C ASN A 51 -15.00 -7.30 -0.81
N THR A 52 -14.20 -7.97 0.04
CA THR A 52 -14.25 -7.78 1.50
C THR A 52 -13.29 -6.69 1.98
N LEU A 53 -12.41 -6.20 1.10
CA LEU A 53 -11.43 -5.18 1.44
C LEU A 53 -11.99 -3.79 1.16
N ASN A 54 -11.75 -2.88 2.09
CA ASN A 54 -12.05 -1.47 1.84
C ASN A 54 -10.94 -0.81 0.98
N ALA A 55 -11.26 0.35 0.42
CA ALA A 55 -10.35 1.10 -0.45
C ALA A 55 -8.98 1.41 0.20
N ASN A 56 -8.94 1.57 1.53
CA ASN A 56 -7.71 1.88 2.26
C ASN A 56 -6.81 0.66 2.40
N GLN A 57 -7.39 -0.50 2.71
CA GLN A 57 -6.66 -1.77 2.75
C GLN A 57 -6.07 -2.10 1.37
N LEU A 58 -6.85 -1.90 0.31
CA LEU A 58 -6.38 -2.08 -1.07
C LEU A 58 -5.24 -1.12 -1.42
N SER A 59 -5.38 0.17 -1.07
CA SER A 59 -4.35 1.18 -1.31
C SER A 59 -3.05 0.86 -0.54
N LEU A 60 -3.16 0.38 0.69
CA LEU A 60 -2.02 0.03 1.53
C LEU A 60 -1.31 -1.24 1.04
N LEU A 61 -2.07 -2.26 0.64
CA LEU A 61 -1.53 -3.46 -0.02
C LEU A 61 -0.75 -3.08 -1.29
N LEU A 62 -1.30 -2.17 -2.09
CA LEU A 62 -0.67 -1.69 -3.30
C LEU A 62 0.62 -0.90 -3.02
N PHE A 63 0.60 -0.04 -2.01
CA PHE A 63 1.78 0.69 -1.56
C PHE A 63 2.92 -0.25 -1.12
N TYR A 64 2.62 -1.24 -0.26
CA TYR A 64 3.65 -2.17 0.20
C TYR A 64 4.13 -3.12 -0.91
N HIS A 65 3.24 -3.59 -1.77
CA HIS A 65 3.60 -4.42 -2.93
C HIS A 65 4.55 -3.68 -3.88
N LEU A 66 4.21 -2.44 -4.23
CA LEU A 66 5.04 -1.61 -5.11
C LEU A 66 6.37 -1.25 -4.46
N GLY A 67 6.37 -0.85 -3.19
CA GLY A 67 7.61 -0.58 -2.47
C GLY A 67 8.51 -1.82 -2.39
N CYS A 68 7.94 -3.01 -2.19
CA CYS A 68 8.70 -4.27 -2.18
C CYS A 68 9.30 -4.56 -3.56
N HIS A 69 8.51 -4.41 -4.62
CA HIS A 69 8.97 -4.57 -6.00
C HIS A 69 10.13 -3.62 -6.33
N LEU A 70 9.96 -2.32 -6.08
CA LEU A 70 10.96 -1.30 -6.39
C LEU A 70 12.23 -1.48 -5.56
N LYS A 71 12.11 -1.88 -4.28
CA LYS A 71 13.25 -2.23 -3.44
C LYS A 71 14.03 -3.41 -4.02
N ARG A 72 13.34 -4.46 -4.46
CA ARG A 72 13.98 -5.64 -5.09
C ARG A 72 14.66 -5.30 -6.42
N CYS A 73 14.16 -4.29 -7.13
CA CYS A 73 14.79 -3.78 -8.35
C CYS A 73 15.95 -2.80 -8.09
N GLY A 74 16.25 -2.47 -6.82
CA GLY A 74 17.31 -1.52 -6.47
C GLY A 74 16.96 -0.06 -6.79
N VAL A 75 15.67 0.25 -7.01
CA VAL A 75 15.18 1.60 -7.33
C VAL A 75 15.06 2.44 -6.06
N ILE A 76 14.59 1.83 -4.96
CA ILE A 76 14.53 2.46 -3.65
C ILE A 76 15.33 1.63 -2.64
N ASN A 77 16.10 2.31 -1.78
CA ASN A 77 16.99 1.65 -0.82
C ASN A 77 16.44 1.68 0.60
N GLU A 78 15.62 2.67 0.92
CA GLU A 78 15.10 2.90 2.27
C GLU A 78 13.61 2.64 2.31
N PHE A 79 13.14 2.05 3.41
CA PHE A 79 11.72 2.04 3.70
C PHE A 79 11.30 3.47 4.01
N VAL A 80 10.60 4.11 3.07
CA VAL A 80 10.07 5.45 3.30
C VAL A 80 9.03 5.34 4.39
N GLN A 81 9.42 5.80 5.58
CA GLN A 81 8.53 5.93 6.71
C GLN A 81 7.53 7.05 6.36
N ILE A 82 6.28 6.68 6.13
CA ILE A 82 5.21 7.66 5.88
C ILE A 82 5.07 8.50 7.16
N LYS A 83 5.62 9.72 7.13
CA LYS A 83 5.58 10.65 8.24
C LYS A 83 4.24 11.39 8.16
N LYS A 84 3.18 10.77 8.71
CA LYS A 84 1.81 11.33 8.80
C LYS A 84 1.36 12.08 7.54
N GLU A 85 0.87 11.36 6.54
CA GLU A 85 0.12 11.99 5.45
C GLU A 85 -1.36 11.62 5.53
N LYS A 86 -2.19 12.68 5.46
CA LYS A 86 -3.64 12.58 5.49
C LYS A 86 -4.13 12.14 4.11
N LEU A 87 -4.32 10.84 3.93
CA LEU A 87 -4.96 10.28 2.74
C LEU A 87 -6.48 10.42 2.90
N GLY A 88 -7.00 11.60 2.59
CA GLY A 88 -8.43 11.91 2.70
C GLY A 88 -8.91 11.98 4.16
N GLU A 89 -9.86 11.13 4.54
CA GLU A 89 -10.40 11.05 5.91
C GLU A 89 -9.58 10.14 6.85
N LEU A 90 -8.51 9.49 6.38
CA LEU A 90 -7.62 8.75 7.26
C LEU A 90 -6.55 9.64 7.87
N GLU A 91 -6.60 9.72 9.20
CA GLU A 91 -5.40 9.81 10.02
C GLU A 91 -4.93 8.40 10.32
N ILE A 92 -3.77 8.02 9.77
CA ILE A 92 -3.12 6.78 10.15
C ILE A 92 -2.06 7.09 11.19
N ASP A 93 -2.40 6.89 12.46
CA ASP A 93 -1.44 6.92 13.56
C ASP A 93 -0.66 5.59 13.55
N TYR A 94 0.45 5.59 12.83
CA TYR A 94 1.49 4.59 13.02
C TYR A 94 2.33 5.03 14.22
N TYR A 95 2.16 4.35 15.35
CA TYR A 95 3.06 4.48 16.49
C TYR A 95 4.52 4.39 15.99
N GLN A 96 5.35 5.36 16.39
CA GLN A 96 6.80 5.17 16.35
C GLN A 96 7.11 3.96 17.23
N GLN A 97 7.24 2.78 16.64
CA GLN A 97 7.96 1.71 17.31
C GLN A 97 9.43 2.12 17.27
N GLU A 98 9.96 2.53 18.42
CA GLU A 98 11.36 2.92 18.64
C GLU A 98 12.38 1.81 18.29
N ASN A 99 11.93 0.64 17.80
CA ASN A 99 12.72 -0.48 17.34
C ASN A 99 12.23 -1.02 15.98
N CYS A 100 12.10 -0.15 14.96
CA CYS A 100 11.89 -0.57 13.55
C CYS A 100 13.16 -1.14 12.89
N ASN A 101 14.04 -1.80 13.65
CA ASN A 101 15.19 -2.50 13.12
C ASN A 101 14.70 -3.77 12.38
N GLY A 102 14.34 -3.65 11.10
CA GLY A 102 14.09 -4.78 10.21
C GLY A 102 12.74 -4.80 9.47
N LEU A 103 11.88 -3.78 9.61
CA LEU A 103 10.64 -3.71 8.83
C LEU A 103 10.92 -3.13 7.44
N ASP A 104 10.66 -3.93 6.41
CA ASP A 104 10.70 -3.49 5.02
C ASP A 104 9.35 -3.67 4.31
N TYR A 105 9.26 -3.16 3.09
CA TYR A 105 8.03 -3.20 2.30
C TYR A 105 7.50 -4.62 2.10
N CYS A 106 8.40 -5.58 1.87
CA CYS A 106 8.03 -6.97 1.64
C CYS A 106 7.47 -7.60 2.93
N SER A 107 8.13 -7.41 4.06
CA SER A 107 7.67 -7.93 5.36
C SER A 107 6.36 -7.27 5.79
N SER A 108 6.20 -5.97 5.52
CA SER A 108 4.96 -5.23 5.80
C SER A 108 3.80 -5.71 4.94
N PHE A 109 4.06 -6.03 3.67
CA PHE A 109 3.08 -6.65 2.78
C PHE A 109 2.61 -8.01 3.32
N GLU A 110 3.54 -8.90 3.65
CA GLU A 110 3.25 -10.23 4.19
C GLU A 110 2.46 -10.16 5.51
N ASN A 111 2.83 -9.24 6.39
CA ASN A 111 2.12 -8.99 7.65
C ASN A 111 0.69 -8.51 7.42
N LEU A 112 0.49 -7.55 6.52
CA LEU A 112 -0.84 -7.02 6.20
C LEU A 112 -1.74 -8.10 5.59
N VAL A 113 -1.21 -8.89 4.65
CA VAL A 113 -1.93 -10.02 4.04
C VAL A 113 -2.32 -11.05 5.10
N THR A 114 -1.43 -11.35 6.05
CA THR A 114 -1.71 -12.30 7.14
C THR A 114 -2.81 -11.78 8.07
N GLN A 115 -2.77 -10.48 8.44
CA GLN A 115 -3.80 -9.84 9.28
C GLN A 115 -5.17 -9.81 8.61
N ILE A 116 -5.22 -9.47 7.32
CA ILE A 116 -6.45 -9.49 6.53
C ILE A 116 -7.03 -10.91 6.49
N LYS A 117 -6.18 -11.91 6.28
CA LYS A 117 -6.61 -13.31 6.20
C LYS A 117 -7.09 -13.88 7.53
N SER A 118 -6.46 -13.50 8.65
CA SER A 118 -6.85 -13.97 9.97
C SER A 118 -8.16 -13.36 10.46
N GLY A 119 -8.67 -12.32 9.79
CA GLY A 119 -9.83 -11.56 10.25
C GLY A 119 -9.58 -10.88 11.60
N GLU A 120 -8.31 -10.76 12.02
CA GLU A 120 -7.93 -10.02 13.22
C GLU A 120 -8.21 -8.53 12.98
N HIS A 121 -9.45 -8.12 13.31
CA HIS A 121 -9.76 -6.74 13.58
C HIS A 121 -9.02 -6.33 14.86
N LYS A 122 -7.72 -6.04 14.77
CA LYS A 122 -7.17 -5.06 15.69
C LYS A 122 -7.89 -3.76 15.36
N THR A 123 -8.76 -3.34 16.28
CA THR A 123 -9.27 -1.98 16.31
C THR A 123 -8.08 -1.05 16.13
N TYR A 124 -8.01 -0.36 15.00
CA TYR A 124 -7.19 0.83 14.88
C TYR A 124 -7.81 1.83 15.87
N SER A 125 -7.24 1.93 17.06
CA SER A 125 -7.68 2.88 18.07
C SER A 125 -7.45 4.28 17.53
N ILE A 126 -8.50 4.91 17.02
CA ILE A 126 -8.51 6.33 16.66
C ILE A 126 -8.61 7.10 17.99
N GLY A 127 -7.46 7.43 18.57
CA GLY A 127 -7.37 8.26 19.75
C GLY A 127 -7.53 9.72 19.35
N VAL A 128 -8.68 10.30 19.64
CA VAL A 128 -8.85 11.77 19.64
C VAL A 128 -8.06 12.33 20.82
N VAL A 129 -7.11 13.21 20.55
CA VAL A 129 -6.57 14.16 21.55
C VAL A 129 -6.68 15.56 21.00
#